data_AF-A0A7D5SRC7-F1
#
_entry.id   AF-A0A7D5SRC7-F1
#
_cell.length_a   1.000
_cell.length_b   1.000
_cell.length_c   1.000
_cell.angle_alpha   90.00
_cell.angle_beta   90.00
_cell.angle_gamma   90.00
#
_symmetry.space_group_name_H-M   'P 1'
#
loop_
_entity.id
_entity.type
_entity.pdbx_description
1 polymer ?
#
loop_
_entity_poly.entity_id
_entity_poly.type
_entity_poly.pdbx_seq_one_letter_code
_entity_poly.pdbx_strand_id
1 'polypeptide(L)'
;MATAERGIGSWLSATYDLLLAVLGFTIVWYPVLSLSNTVLGSPVADATVNLIVGMLAFGGAYPVVAGDWSLGRLGDFAFVLIASEIGWGIIGMVSVLALDVTISGSNRLPQAIVWGAAYVTAYLVVYRTSMSIYQ
;
A
#
# COMPACT_ATOMS: atom_id res chain seq x y z
N MET A 1 -29.96 28.65 -3.06
CA MET A 1 -29.40 27.58 -3.91
C MET A 1 -27.89 27.40 -3.73
N ALA A 2 -27.08 28.45 -3.58
CA ALA A 2 -25.63 28.35 -3.39
C ALA A 2 -25.13 27.58 -2.14
N THR A 3 -25.95 27.44 -1.08
CA THR A 3 -25.59 26.69 0.13
C THR A 3 -25.75 25.18 -0.03
N ALA A 4 -26.75 24.73 -0.78
CA ALA A 4 -26.97 23.31 -1.06
C ALA A 4 -25.91 22.75 -2.01
N GLU A 5 -25.51 23.52 -3.03
CA GLU A 5 -24.43 23.14 -3.96
C GLU A 5 -23.07 23.07 -3.26
N ARG A 6 -22.78 24.00 -2.33
CA ARG A 6 -21.58 23.91 -1.45
C ARG A 6 -21.62 22.70 -0.52
N GLY A 7 -22.79 22.37 0.03
CA GLY A 7 -22.97 21.18 0.88
C GLY A 7 -22.78 19.87 0.12
N ILE A 8 -23.34 19.76 -1.09
CA ILE A 8 -23.18 18.59 -1.97
C ILE A 8 -21.72 18.45 -2.40
N GLY A 9 -21.07 19.55 -2.81
CA GLY A 9 -19.64 19.53 -3.15
C GLY A 9 -18.73 19.13 -1.98
N SER A 10 -19.05 19.58 -0.77
CA SER A 10 -18.29 19.25 0.44
C SER A 10 -18.43 17.78 0.85
N TRP A 11 -19.65 17.24 0.85
CA TRP A 11 -19.87 15.83 1.19
C TRP A 11 -19.31 14.88 0.13
N LEU A 12 -19.44 15.23 -1.15
CA LEU A 12 -18.88 14.44 -2.24
C LEU A 12 -17.34 14.40 -2.17
N SER A 13 -16.69 15.54 -1.90
CA SER A 13 -15.24 15.62 -1.70
C SER A 13 -14.78 14.74 -0.53
N ALA A 14 -15.42 14.85 0.62
CA ALA A 14 -15.06 14.04 1.79
C ALA A 14 -15.25 12.54 1.55
N THR A 15 -16.29 12.17 0.80
CA THR A 15 -16.52 10.77 0.40
C THR A 15 -15.44 10.28 -0.56
N TYR A 16 -15.01 11.12 -1.49
CA TYR A 16 -13.94 10.81 -2.42
C TYR A 16 -12.60 10.61 -1.69
N ASP A 17 -12.27 11.51 -0.76
CA ASP A 17 -11.06 11.42 0.06
C ASP A 17 -11.07 10.16 0.93
N LEU A 18 -12.22 9.80 1.50
CA LEU A 18 -12.40 8.56 2.25
C LEU A 18 -12.14 7.33 1.37
N LEU A 19 -12.76 7.26 0.20
CA LEU A 19 -12.61 6.11 -0.70
C LEU A 19 -11.17 5.96 -1.17
N LEU A 20 -10.54 7.05 -1.58
CA LEU A 20 -9.13 7.05 -1.98
C LEU A 20 -8.20 6.68 -0.82
N ALA A 21 -8.48 7.18 0.39
CA ALA A 21 -7.70 6.83 1.56
C ALA A 21 -7.81 5.33 1.89
N VAL A 22 -9.03 4.79 1.93
CA VAL A 22 -9.27 3.36 2.16
C VAL A 22 -8.56 2.51 1.10
N LEU A 23 -8.62 2.90 -0.18
CA LEU A 23 -7.91 2.20 -1.24
C LEU A 23 -6.38 2.27 -1.06
N GLY A 24 -5.85 3.47 -0.79
CA GLY A 24 -4.43 3.69 -0.55
C GLY A 24 -3.91 2.84 0.62
N PHE A 25 -4.61 2.85 1.75
CA PHE A 25 -4.26 2.01 2.89
C PHE A 25 -4.43 0.52 2.61
N THR A 26 -5.41 0.11 1.82
CA THR A 26 -5.56 -1.29 1.42
C THR A 26 -4.35 -1.74 0.60
N ILE A 27 -3.90 -0.93 -0.36
CA ILE A 27 -2.68 -1.19 -1.15
C ILE A 27 -1.45 -1.28 -0.24
N VAL A 28 -1.37 -0.43 0.79
CA VAL A 28 -0.24 -0.41 1.73
C VAL A 28 -0.28 -1.58 2.71
N TRP A 29 -1.44 -2.00 3.23
CA TRP A 29 -1.51 -3.01 4.29
C TRP A 29 -1.66 -4.43 3.77
N TYR A 30 -2.39 -4.63 2.67
CA TYR A 30 -2.72 -5.96 2.17
C TYR A 30 -1.48 -6.82 1.88
N PRO A 31 -0.47 -6.34 1.14
CA PRO A 31 0.70 -7.16 0.79
C PRO A 31 1.48 -7.59 2.03
N VAL A 32 1.71 -6.69 2.98
CA VAL A 32 2.44 -6.98 4.22
C VAL A 32 1.72 -8.03 5.04
N LEU A 33 0.42 -7.87 5.28
CA LEU A 33 -0.32 -8.76 6.15
C LEU A 33 -0.55 -10.14 5.51
N SER A 34 -0.90 -10.17 4.23
CA SER A 34 -1.09 -11.42 3.49
C SER A 34 0.20 -12.23 3.36
N LEU A 35 1.32 -11.57 3.01
CA LEU A 35 2.61 -12.24 2.90
C LEU A 35 3.16 -12.66 4.25
N SER A 36 3.00 -11.84 5.29
CA SER A 36 3.43 -12.21 6.64
C SER A 36 2.65 -13.44 7.13
N ASN A 37 1.33 -13.47 6.93
CA ASN A 37 0.52 -14.65 7.25
C ASN A 37 1.04 -15.88 6.52
N THR A 38 1.29 -15.77 5.21
CA THR A 38 1.74 -16.91 4.40
C THR A 38 3.15 -17.39 4.78
N VAL A 39 4.08 -16.47 5.05
CA VAL A 39 5.46 -16.78 5.47
C VAL A 39 5.48 -17.45 6.84
N LEU A 40 4.54 -17.10 7.73
CA LEU A 40 4.38 -17.72 9.04
C LEU A 40 3.63 -19.07 9.01
N GLY A 41 3.32 -19.59 7.81
CA GLY A 41 2.61 -20.86 7.65
C GLY A 41 1.09 -20.75 7.74
N SER A 42 0.54 -19.57 7.45
CA SER A 42 -0.89 -19.25 7.46
C SER A 42 -1.58 -19.55 8.80
N PRO A 43 -1.11 -18.98 9.93
CA PRO A 43 -1.71 -19.19 11.25
C PRO A 43 -3.15 -18.70 11.38
N VAL A 44 -3.59 -17.76 10.52
CA VAL A 44 -4.97 -17.27 10.48
C VAL A 44 -5.57 -17.44 9.09
N ALA A 45 -6.90 -17.52 9.04
CA ALA A 45 -7.64 -17.61 7.78
C ALA A 45 -7.54 -16.30 6.97
N ASP A 46 -7.60 -16.42 5.64
CA ASP A 46 -7.54 -15.26 4.73
C ASP A 46 -8.67 -14.25 5.00
N ALA A 47 -9.86 -14.72 5.41
CA ALA A 47 -10.95 -13.85 5.82
C ALA A 47 -10.57 -12.97 7.03
N THR A 48 -9.81 -13.52 7.98
CA THR A 48 -9.31 -12.77 9.14
C THR A 48 -8.27 -11.74 8.72
N VAL A 49 -7.36 -12.10 7.80
CA VAL A 49 -6.39 -11.13 7.23
C VAL A 49 -7.11 -10.00 6.52
N ASN A 50 -8.08 -10.30 5.66
CA ASN A 50 -8.88 -9.31 4.94
C ASN A 50 -9.65 -8.38 5.88
N LEU A 51 -10.20 -8.93 6.97
CA LEU A 51 -10.87 -8.15 7.99
C LEU A 51 -9.91 -7.20 8.71
N ILE A 52 -8.70 -7.66 9.07
CA ILE A 52 -7.67 -6.80 9.69
C ILE A 52 -7.24 -5.70 8.71
N VAL A 53 -6.98 -6.03 7.45
CA VAL A 53 -6.66 -5.05 6.40
C VAL A 53 -7.78 -4.02 6.29
N GLY A 54 -9.03 -4.46 6.24
CA GLY A 54 -10.19 -3.57 6.21
C GLY A 54 -10.23 -2.64 7.41
N MET A 55 -10.08 -3.18 8.63
CA MET A 55 -10.05 -2.36 9.86
C MET A 55 -8.93 -1.32 9.84
N LEU A 56 -7.72 -1.70 9.41
CA LEU A 56 -6.59 -0.77 9.31
C LEU A 56 -6.80 0.28 8.20
N ALA A 57 -7.40 -0.11 7.08
CA ALA A 57 -7.67 0.82 5.99
C ALA A 57 -8.76 1.83 6.33
N PHE A 58 -9.87 1.38 6.92
CA PHE A 58 -10.93 2.25 7.41
C PHE A 58 -10.47 3.12 8.57
N GLY A 59 -9.76 2.55 9.55
CA GLY A 59 -9.21 3.30 10.67
C GLY A 59 -8.15 4.32 10.25
N GLY A 60 -7.27 3.94 9.33
CA GLY A 60 -6.22 4.80 8.78
C GLY A 60 -6.76 5.92 7.89
N ALA A 61 -7.93 5.75 7.29
CA ALA A 61 -8.58 6.79 6.50
C ALA A 61 -9.09 7.96 7.35
N TYR A 62 -9.35 7.76 8.66
CA TYR A 62 -9.87 8.81 9.54
C TYR A 62 -8.97 10.06 9.60
N PRO A 63 -7.66 9.97 9.88
CA PRO A 63 -6.75 11.12 9.81
C PRO A 63 -6.73 11.85 8.46
N VAL A 64 -6.95 11.13 7.36
CA VAL A 64 -6.96 11.73 6.02
C VAL A 64 -8.21 12.57 5.81
N VAL A 65 -9.38 12.04 6.18
CA VAL A 65 -10.67 12.75 6.08
C VAL A 65 -10.78 13.87 7.10
N ALA A 66 -10.18 13.71 8.28
CA ALA A 66 -10.09 14.76 9.31
C ALA A 66 -9.16 15.92 8.92
N GLY A 67 -8.34 15.76 7.87
CA GLY A 67 -7.37 16.75 7.40
C GLY A 67 -6.06 16.77 8.19
N ASP A 68 -5.86 15.83 9.12
CA ASP A 68 -4.63 15.68 9.89
C ASP A 68 -3.48 15.09 9.05
N TRP A 69 -3.82 14.37 7.97
CA TRP A 69 -2.84 13.77 7.08
C TRP A 69 -3.20 13.91 5.59
N SER A 70 -2.18 14.12 4.76
CA SER A 70 -2.34 14.38 3.32
C SER A 70 -2.65 13.11 2.54
N LEU A 71 -3.78 13.12 1.83
CA LEU A 71 -4.14 12.10 0.85
C LEU A 71 -3.11 12.02 -0.30
N GLY A 72 -2.60 13.16 -0.76
CA GLY A 72 -1.56 13.23 -1.79
C GLY A 72 -0.31 12.47 -1.39
N ARG A 73 0.12 12.61 -0.13
CA ARG A 73 1.27 11.87 0.41
C ARG A 73 1.03 10.36 0.51
N LEU A 74 -0.19 9.94 0.83
CA LEU A 74 -0.57 8.52 0.79
C LEU A 74 -0.53 8.00 -0.66
N GLY A 75 -1.00 8.79 -1.62
CA GLY A 75 -0.91 8.51 -3.06
C GLY A 75 0.54 8.39 -3.53
N ASP A 76 1.41 9.33 -3.16
CA ASP A 76 2.85 9.30 -3.46
C ASP A 76 3.49 8.02 -2.92
N PHE A 77 3.19 7.67 -1.66
CA PHE A 77 3.71 6.46 -1.05
C PHE A 77 3.24 5.20 -1.76
N ALA A 78 1.94 5.08 -2.02
CA ALA A 78 1.38 3.93 -2.73
C ALA A 78 1.96 3.81 -4.15
N PHE A 79 2.11 4.92 -4.87
CA PHE A 79 2.69 4.94 -6.20
C PHE A 79 4.15 4.46 -6.18
N VAL A 80 4.98 5.05 -5.31
CA VAL A 80 6.40 4.66 -5.20
C VAL A 80 6.54 3.22 -4.71
N LEU A 81 5.66 2.76 -3.81
CA LEU A 81 5.63 1.38 -3.35
C LEU A 81 5.43 0.40 -4.51
N ILE A 82 4.40 0.63 -5.35
CA ILE A 82 4.13 -0.24 -6.51
C ILE A 82 5.26 -0.14 -7.54
N ALA A 83 5.75 1.06 -7.84
CA ALA A 83 6.88 1.22 -8.77
C ALA A 83 8.15 0.51 -8.27
N SER A 84 8.42 0.57 -6.96
CA SER A 84 9.56 -0.09 -6.33
C SER A 84 9.38 -1.60 -6.30
N GLU A 85 8.17 -2.10 -6.07
CA GLU A 85 7.87 -3.54 -6.11
C GLU A 85 8.17 -4.12 -7.49
N ILE A 86 7.73 -3.44 -8.55
CA ILE A 86 8.04 -3.83 -9.93
C ILE A 86 9.56 -3.82 -10.17
N GLY A 87 10.23 -2.73 -9.74
CA GLY A 87 11.68 -2.59 -9.89
C GLY A 87 12.47 -3.71 -9.19
N TRP A 88 12.17 -3.97 -7.92
CA TRP A 88 12.80 -5.05 -7.14
C TRP A 88 12.40 -6.44 -7.65
N GLY A 89 11.18 -6.61 -8.16
CA GLY A 89 10.74 -7.84 -8.80
C GLY A 89 11.54 -8.18 -10.05
N ILE A 90 11.81 -7.18 -10.90
CA ILE A 90 12.67 -7.33 -12.08
C ILE A 90 14.11 -7.68 -11.65
N ILE A 91 14.67 -6.96 -10.67
CA ILE A 91 16.02 -7.25 -10.16
C ILE A 91 16.10 -8.68 -9.61
N GLY A 92 15.10 -9.09 -8.82
CA GLY A 92 14.99 -10.44 -8.28
C GLY A 92 14.93 -11.49 -9.38
N MET A 93 14.08 -11.28 -10.39
CA MET A 93 13.95 -12.18 -11.54
C MET A 93 15.27 -12.33 -12.30
N VAL A 94 15.92 -11.21 -12.66
CA VAL A 94 17.21 -11.22 -13.36
C VAL A 94 18.28 -11.95 -12.54
N SER A 95 18.30 -11.74 -11.23
CA SER A 95 19.26 -12.41 -10.33
C SER A 95 19.06 -13.92 -10.29
N VAL A 96 17.81 -14.39 -10.22
CA VAL A 96 17.48 -15.82 -10.24
C VAL A 96 17.94 -16.47 -11.55
N LEU A 97 17.70 -15.80 -12.68
CA LEU A 97 18.12 -16.28 -14.00
C LEU A 97 19.64 -16.29 -14.16
N ALA A 98 20.33 -15.22 -13.71
CA ALA A 98 21.78 -15.10 -13.84
C ALA A 98 22.55 -16.10 -12.97
N LEU A 99 21.97 -16.48 -11.82
CA LEU A 99 22.58 -17.42 -10.87
C LEU A 99 22.13 -18.87 -11.07
N ASP A 100 21.27 -19.13 -12.06
CA ASP A 100 20.67 -20.45 -12.34
C ASP A 100 20.03 -21.10 -11.10
N VAL A 101 19.37 -20.29 -10.27
CA VAL A 101 18.75 -20.73 -9.02
C VAL A 101 17.31 -21.19 -9.29
N THR A 102 16.96 -22.37 -8.83
CA THR A 102 15.57 -22.85 -8.84
C THR A 102 14.87 -22.51 -7.53
N ILE A 103 13.80 -21.73 -7.61
CA ILE A 103 12.95 -21.40 -6.47
C ILE A 103 11.62 -22.13 -6.61
N SER A 104 11.22 -22.88 -5.57
CA SER A 104 9.89 -23.49 -5.53
C SER A 104 8.80 -22.42 -5.57
N GLY A 105 7.79 -22.58 -6.42
CA GLY A 105 6.63 -21.68 -6.46
C GLY A 105 5.82 -21.65 -5.16
N SER A 106 5.99 -22.65 -4.28
CA SER A 106 5.41 -22.64 -2.94
C SER A 106 6.15 -21.72 -1.95
N ASN A 107 7.40 -21.35 -2.25
CA ASN A 107 8.20 -20.51 -1.37
C ASN A 107 7.84 -19.03 -1.59
N ARG A 108 7.16 -18.43 -0.60
CA ARG A 108 6.78 -17.00 -0.62
C ARG A 108 7.86 -16.07 -0.08
N LEU A 109 8.97 -16.59 0.42
CA LEU A 109 10.05 -15.77 0.97
C LEU A 109 10.62 -14.75 -0.04
N PRO A 110 10.88 -15.10 -1.32
CA PRO A 110 11.38 -14.12 -2.29
C PRO A 110 10.39 -12.98 -2.52
N GLN A 111 9.09 -13.29 -2.56
CA GLN A 111 8.04 -12.27 -2.69
C GLN A 111 8.04 -11.33 -1.47
N ALA A 112 8.17 -11.87 -0.26
CA ALA A 112 8.29 -11.07 0.95
C ALA A 112 9.53 -10.17 0.96
N ILE A 113 10.68 -10.65 0.44
CA ILE A 113 11.90 -9.86 0.30
C ILE A 113 11.69 -8.69 -0.67
N VAL A 114 11.09 -8.94 -1.84
CA VAL A 114 10.80 -7.91 -2.85
C VAL A 114 9.88 -6.83 -2.27
N TRP A 115 8.79 -7.24 -1.61
CA TRP A 115 7.89 -6.29 -0.95
C TRP A 115 8.61 -5.53 0.17
N GLY A 116 9.39 -6.20 1.02
CA GLY A 116 10.18 -5.56 2.07
C GLY A 116 11.11 -4.48 1.52
N ALA A 117 11.85 -4.77 0.44
CA ALA A 117 12.70 -3.81 -0.24
C ALA A 117 11.90 -2.64 -0.83
N ALA A 118 10.71 -2.92 -1.39
CA ALA A 118 9.81 -1.90 -1.90
C ALA A 118 9.28 -0.97 -0.80
N TYR A 119 8.87 -1.48 0.37
CA TYR A 119 8.45 -0.64 1.51
C TYR A 119 9.57 0.26 2.01
N VAL A 120 10.79 -0.28 2.15
CA VAL A 120 11.96 0.52 2.55
C VAL A 120 12.24 1.60 1.51
N THR A 121 12.18 1.27 0.22
CA THR A 121 12.41 2.22 -0.86
C THR A 121 11.34 3.33 -0.87
N ALA A 122 10.06 2.97 -0.80
CA ALA A 122 8.96 3.91 -0.74
C ALA A 122 9.06 4.84 0.47
N TYR A 123 9.40 4.30 1.64
CA TYR A 123 9.62 5.09 2.84
C TYR A 123 10.77 6.10 2.65
N LEU A 124 11.91 5.65 2.14
CA LEU A 124 13.06 6.52 1.91
C LEU A 124 12.76 7.60 0.86
N VAL A 125 12.15 7.25 -0.26
CA VAL A 125 11.85 8.22 -1.33
C VAL A 125 10.83 9.25 -0.83
N VAL A 126 9.68 8.82 -0.31
CA VAL A 126 8.61 9.76 0.03
C VAL A 126 8.92 10.56 1.29
N TYR A 127 9.42 9.93 2.35
CA TYR A 127 9.61 10.60 3.64
C TYR A 127 11.01 11.17 3.86
N ARG A 128 12.05 10.58 3.26
CA ARG A 128 13.42 11.08 3.44
C ARG A 128 13.84 12.08 2.37
N THR A 129 13.38 11.91 1.12
CA THR A 129 13.69 12.84 0.04
C THR A 129 12.61 13.90 -0.20
N SER A 130 11.49 13.82 0.54
CA SER A 130 10.34 14.75 0.43
C SER A 130 9.79 14.85 -0.99
N MET A 131 9.85 13.76 -1.76
CA MET A 131 9.32 13.72 -3.12
C MET A 131 7.80 13.81 -3.07
N SER A 132 7.23 14.73 -3.87
CA SER A 132 5.79 14.88 -4.06
C SER A 132 5.48 14.72 -5.54
N ILE A 133 4.58 13.80 -5.88
CA ILE A 133 4.18 13.47 -7.26
C ILE A 133 2.78 14.04 -7.52
N TYR A 134 1.89 13.91 -6.53
CA TYR A 134 0.57 14.51 -6.55
C TYR A 134 0.58 15.80 -5.72
N GLN A 135 0.57 16.95 -6.40
CA GLN A 135 0.41 18.29 -5.82
C GLN A 135 -1.06 18.71 -5.75
#